data_AF-A0A1X7VET0-F1
#
_entry.id   AF-A0A1X7VET0-F1
#
_cell.length_a   1.000
_cell.length_b   1.000
_cell.length_c   1.000
_cell.angle_alpha   90.00
_cell.angle_beta   90.00
_cell.angle_gamma   90.00
#
_symmetry.space_group_name_H-M   'P 1'
#
loop_
_entity.id
_entity.type
_entity.pdbx_description
1 polymer ?
#
loop_
_entity_poly.entity_id
_entity_poly.type
_entity_poly.pdbx_seq_one_letter_code
_entity_poly.pdbx_strand_id
1 'polypeptide(L)'
;MPHNLLAGFLERGICYAFRIGFNRSSQLKSATSHMGLVFEQPEMVSIYIAEEVAAGRLLPATAIQQSPIGIIPKKNKANKFRMIVDLLSPIVQSINDGICKEDYSFHYASVTDTAQSIVACGCGAFDGQVKSKSGVQDGTRSPRGHSPFWH
;
A
#
# COMPACT_ATOMS: atom_id res chain seq x y z
N MET A 1 -28.10 -13.05 9.94
CA MET A 1 -27.67 -12.47 8.66
C MET A 1 -26.42 -11.59 8.88
N PRO A 2 -25.20 -12.16 8.88
CA PRO A 2 -23.96 -11.43 9.18
C PRO A 2 -23.40 -10.57 8.03
N HIS A 3 -23.94 -10.70 6.82
CA HIS A 3 -23.37 -10.10 5.60
C HIS A 3 -23.49 -8.57 5.51
N ASN A 4 -24.53 -7.96 6.11
CA ASN A 4 -24.75 -6.50 5.99
C ASN A 4 -23.72 -5.67 6.78
N LEU A 5 -23.22 -6.22 7.89
CA LEU A 5 -22.19 -5.55 8.69
C LEU A 5 -20.83 -5.57 8.00
N LEU A 6 -20.46 -6.71 7.42
CA LEU A 6 -19.21 -6.84 6.65
C LEU A 6 -19.26 -6.00 5.38
N ALA A 7 -20.36 -6.04 4.62
CA ALA A 7 -20.53 -5.24 3.41
C ALA A 7 -20.41 -3.74 3.72
N GLY A 8 -21.11 -3.27 4.75
CA GLY A 8 -21.01 -1.87 5.19
C GLY A 8 -19.62 -1.50 5.73
N PHE A 9 -18.91 -2.44 6.36
CA PHE A 9 -17.52 -2.23 6.78
C PHE A 9 -16.58 -2.07 5.58
N LEU A 10 -16.70 -2.94 4.57
CA LEU A 10 -15.90 -2.88 3.35
C LEU A 10 -16.20 -1.62 2.54
N GLU A 11 -17.48 -1.29 2.35
CA GLU A 11 -17.90 -0.06 1.66
C GLU A 11 -17.28 1.17 2.33
N ARG A 12 -17.42 1.30 3.65
CA ARG A 12 -16.82 2.41 4.40
C ARG A 12 -15.30 2.43 4.27
N GLY A 13 -14.65 1.28 4.38
CA GLY A 13 -13.20 1.18 4.28
C GLY A 13 -12.66 1.51 2.89
N ILE A 14 -13.39 1.16 1.83
CA ILE A 14 -13.05 1.52 0.45
C ILE A 14 -13.27 3.02 0.22
N CYS A 15 -14.36 3.61 0.72
CA CYS A 15 -14.65 5.02 0.51
C CYS A 15 -13.81 5.97 1.37
N TYR A 16 -13.49 5.57 2.61
CA TYR A 16 -12.92 6.45 3.63
C TYR A 16 -11.61 5.93 4.25
N ALA A 17 -11.01 4.91 3.65
CA ALA A 17 -9.86 4.17 4.15
C ALA A 17 -10.12 3.27 5.38
N PHE A 18 -9.19 2.35 5.60
CA PHE A 18 -9.21 1.42 6.74
C PHE A 18 -8.35 1.95 7.88
N ARG A 19 -8.86 1.84 9.11
CA ARG A 19 -8.05 2.11 10.31
C ARG A 19 -7.23 0.86 10.62
N ILE A 20 -5.92 0.97 10.49
CA ILE A 20 -4.99 -0.05 10.98
C ILE A 20 -4.85 0.17 12.49
N GLY A 21 -5.06 -0.88 13.28
CA GLY A 21 -4.89 -0.82 14.72
C GLY A 21 -3.42 -0.62 15.07
N PHE A 22 -3.17 0.36 15.93
CA PHE A 22 -1.87 0.67 16.46
C PHE A 22 -1.95 0.72 17.98
N ASN A 23 -1.06 0.00 18.65
CA ASN A 23 -0.96 0.02 20.10
C ASN A 23 -0.36 1.36 20.56
N ARG A 24 -1.19 2.22 21.16
CA ARG A 24 -0.77 3.54 21.62
C ARG A 24 0.20 3.52 22.80
N SER A 25 0.39 2.39 23.48
CA SER A 25 1.43 2.26 24.51
C SER A 25 2.82 2.00 23.90
N SER A 26 2.90 1.64 22.61
CA SER A 26 4.16 1.48 21.92
C SER A 26 4.84 2.82 21.70
N GLN A 27 6.08 2.95 22.16
CA GLN A 27 6.90 4.14 21.93
C GLN A 27 7.49 4.09 20.52
N LEU A 28 7.19 5.10 19.72
CA LEU A 28 7.78 5.27 18.39
C LEU A 28 9.02 6.15 18.46
N LYS A 29 10.02 5.82 17.65
CA LYS A 29 11.20 6.65 17.45
C LYS A 29 11.38 6.94 15.97
N SER A 30 11.52 8.21 15.63
CA SER A 30 11.89 8.61 14.28
C SER A 30 13.28 8.12 13.93
N ALA A 31 13.44 7.64 12.70
CA ALA A 31 14.75 7.41 12.14
C ALA A 31 15.51 8.72 11.97
N THR A 32 16.82 8.64 12.12
CA THR A 32 17.73 9.80 12.06
C THR A 32 18.33 10.03 10.68
N SER A 33 18.19 9.09 9.75
CA SER A 33 18.77 9.17 8.41
C SER A 33 18.00 8.35 7.38
N HIS A 34 18.15 8.72 6.10
CA HIS A 34 17.67 7.97 4.94
C HIS A 34 18.71 6.95 4.47
N MET A 35 18.32 6.05 3.57
CA MET A 35 19.26 5.10 2.96
C MET A 35 20.25 5.81 2.03
N GLY A 36 21.50 5.33 1.96
CA GLY A 36 22.62 6.00 1.26
C GLY A 36 22.32 6.47 -0.17
N LEU A 37 21.65 5.64 -0.97
CA LEU A 37 21.29 5.95 -2.36
C LEU A 37 20.43 7.21 -2.53
N VAL A 38 19.66 7.60 -1.50
CA VAL A 38 18.85 8.83 -1.52
C VAL A 38 19.74 10.07 -1.60
N PHE A 39 20.90 10.03 -0.94
CA PHE A 39 21.87 11.13 -0.98
C PHE A 39 22.67 11.18 -2.28
N GLU A 40 22.81 10.04 -2.97
CA GLU A 40 23.49 9.98 -4.27
C GLU A 40 22.64 10.54 -5.41
N GLN A 41 21.30 10.46 -5.30
CA GLN A 41 20.37 10.89 -6.35
C GLN A 41 19.19 11.70 -5.79
N PRO A 42 19.43 12.86 -5.16
CA PRO A 42 18.39 13.65 -4.49
C PRO A 42 17.33 14.18 -5.47
N GLU A 43 17.72 14.53 -6.70
CA GLU A 43 16.78 15.04 -7.70
C GLU A 43 15.69 14.01 -8.07
N MET A 44 16.07 12.74 -8.19
CA MET A 44 15.13 11.67 -8.50
C MET A 44 14.08 11.49 -7.41
N VAL A 45 14.48 11.69 -6.15
CA VAL A 45 13.60 11.62 -4.98
C VAL A 45 12.63 12.80 -5.00
N SER A 46 13.12 14.01 -5.26
CA SER A 46 12.27 15.21 -5.37
C SER A 46 11.24 15.10 -6.49
N ILE A 47 11.64 14.62 -7.67
CA ILE A 47 10.73 14.39 -8.80
C ILE A 47 9.66 13.36 -8.42
N TYR A 48 10.06 12.24 -7.82
CA TYR A 48 9.12 11.21 -7.40
C TYR A 48 8.11 11.76 -6.38
N ILE A 49 8.58 12.46 -5.34
CA ILE A 49 7.68 13.05 -4.34
C ILE A 49 6.73 14.05 -4.99
N ALA A 50 7.20 14.89 -5.91
CA ALA A 50 6.35 15.84 -6.63
C ALA A 50 5.28 15.14 -7.46
N GLU A 51 5.62 14.05 -8.18
CA GLU A 51 4.67 13.24 -8.93
C GLU A 51 3.62 12.59 -8.02
N GLU A 52 4.02 12.10 -6.85
CA GLU A 52 3.12 11.49 -5.86
C GLU A 52 2.20 12.53 -5.19
N VAL A 53 2.71 13.73 -4.90
CA VAL A 53 1.92 14.85 -4.38
C VAL A 53 0.92 15.34 -5.43
N ALA A 54 1.36 15.51 -6.68
CA ALA A 54 0.48 15.90 -7.79
C ALA A 54 -0.63 14.87 -8.04
N ALA A 55 -0.34 13.58 -7.79
CA ALA A 55 -1.33 12.52 -7.88
C ALA A 55 -2.16 12.32 -6.61
N GLY A 56 -1.99 13.16 -5.58
CA GLY A 56 -2.74 13.10 -4.32
C GLY A 56 -2.42 11.89 -3.43
N ARG A 57 -1.34 11.15 -3.72
CA ARG A 57 -0.92 9.97 -2.93
C ARG A 57 -0.09 10.35 -1.71
N LEU A 58 0.61 11.48 -1.78
CA LEU A 58 1.32 12.06 -0.65
C LEU A 58 0.76 13.45 -0.35
N LEU A 59 0.66 13.75 0.94
CA LEU A 59 0.25 15.06 1.43
C LEU A 59 1.33 15.57 2.40
N PRO A 60 1.65 16.88 2.37
CA PRO A 60 2.46 17.49 3.42
C PRO A 60 1.82 17.26 4.79
N ALA A 61 2.60 16.77 5.74
CA ALA A 61 2.14 16.48 7.09
C ALA A 61 3.22 16.85 8.12
N THR A 62 2.78 17.31 9.29
CA THR A 62 3.65 17.39 10.47
C THR A 62 3.87 15.97 11.01
N ALA A 63 5.03 15.40 10.74
CA ALA A 63 5.33 14.02 11.09
C ALA A 63 5.51 13.86 12.61
N ILE A 64 4.73 12.96 13.21
CA ILE A 64 4.95 12.48 14.59
C ILE A 64 6.09 11.44 14.60
N GLN A 65 6.27 10.72 13.50
CA GLN A 65 7.29 9.71 13.31
C GLN A 65 7.80 9.73 11.86
N GLN A 66 9.11 9.54 11.68
CA GLN A 66 9.77 9.52 10.39
C GLN A 66 10.43 8.16 10.15
N SER A 67 10.16 7.58 9.00
CA SER A 67 10.79 6.34 8.54
C SER A 67 11.83 6.64 7.46
N PRO A 68 12.94 5.88 7.39
CA PRO A 68 13.90 6.03 6.30
C PRO A 68 13.23 5.75 4.96
N ILE A 69 13.60 6.54 3.95
CA ILE A 69 13.29 6.23 2.56
C ILE A 69 14.51 5.67 1.84
N GLY A 70 14.26 4.84 0.84
CA GLY A 70 15.26 4.29 -0.06
C GLY A 70 14.79 4.32 -1.49
N ILE A 71 15.72 4.24 -2.44
CA ILE A 71 15.43 4.15 -3.87
C ILE A 71 16.02 2.87 -4.44
N ILE A 72 15.23 2.18 -5.26
CA ILE A 72 15.63 0.94 -5.94
C ILE A 72 15.45 1.11 -7.45
N PRO A 73 16.49 0.93 -8.28
CA PRO A 73 16.36 0.99 -9.73
C PRO A 73 15.37 -0.07 -10.27
N LYS A 74 14.52 0.30 -11.23
CA LYS A 74 13.68 -0.65 -11.95
C LYS A 74 14.53 -1.39 -12.98
N LYS A 75 14.55 -2.72 -12.90
CA LYS A 75 15.16 -3.57 -13.94
C LYS A 75 14.57 -3.20 -15.32
N ASN A 76 15.45 -3.04 -16.31
CA ASN A 76 15.12 -2.73 -17.71
C ASN A 76 14.52 -1.33 -17.99
N LYS A 77 14.61 -0.39 -17.05
CA LYS A 77 14.21 1.01 -17.29
C LYS A 77 15.27 1.95 -16.72
N ALA A 78 16.13 2.47 -17.60
CA ALA A 78 17.09 3.50 -17.22
C ALA A 78 16.36 4.70 -16.58
N ASN A 79 16.94 5.25 -15.52
CA ASN A 79 16.44 6.43 -14.80
C ASN A 79 15.01 6.29 -14.23
N LYS A 80 14.54 5.06 -13.98
CA LYS A 80 13.29 4.83 -13.26
C LYS A 80 13.56 4.02 -11.99
N PHE A 81 13.03 4.50 -10.89
CA PHE A 81 13.23 3.92 -9.56
C PHE A 81 11.89 3.57 -8.92
N ARG A 82 11.97 2.82 -7.82
CA ARG A 82 10.90 2.63 -6.85
C ARG A 82 11.37 3.25 -5.56
N MET A 83 10.58 4.14 -4.98
CA MET A 83 10.80 4.57 -3.62
C MET A 83 10.27 3.48 -2.68
N ILE A 84 11.06 3.15 -1.66
CA ILE A 84 10.66 2.26 -0.56
C ILE A 84 10.70 3.05 0.74
N VAL A 85 9.81 2.71 1.67
CA VAL A 85 9.79 3.26 3.02
C VAL A 85 10.09 2.11 3.98
N ASP A 86 11.09 2.30 4.83
CA ASP A 86 11.45 1.30 5.83
C ASP A 86 10.61 1.49 7.10
N LEU A 87 9.59 0.64 7.24
CA LEU A 87 8.66 0.64 8.38
C LEU A 87 9.16 -0.23 9.55
N LEU A 88 10.33 -0.87 9.40
CA LEU A 88 10.97 -1.71 10.42
C LEU A 88 12.07 -0.97 11.18
N SER A 89 12.43 0.23 10.71
CA SER A 89 13.40 1.09 11.36
C SER A 89 12.75 2.14 12.27
N PRO A 90 13.35 2.44 13.43
CA PRO A 90 14.46 1.74 14.08
C PRO A 90 14.00 0.44 14.75
N ILE A 91 14.91 -0.52 14.91
CA ILE A 91 14.62 -1.81 15.56
C ILE A 91 13.99 -1.58 16.95
N VAL A 92 12.89 -2.29 17.24
CA VAL A 92 12.10 -2.27 18.51
C VAL A 92 11.19 -1.05 18.71
N GLN A 93 11.38 0.05 17.98
CA GLN A 93 10.57 1.27 18.10
C GLN A 93 10.05 1.75 16.74
N SER A 94 9.85 0.82 15.82
CA SER A 94 9.34 1.05 14.49
C SER A 94 7.81 1.09 14.46
N ILE A 95 7.24 1.52 13.33
CA ILE A 95 5.78 1.49 13.13
C ILE A 95 5.25 0.07 13.28
N ASN A 96 5.95 -0.91 12.70
CA ASN A 96 5.51 -2.30 12.72
C ASN A 96 5.55 -2.91 14.13
N ASP A 97 6.39 -2.41 15.04
CA ASP A 97 6.42 -2.86 16.44
C ASP A 97 5.17 -2.43 17.23
N GLY A 98 4.44 -1.42 16.75
CA GLY A 98 3.18 -0.99 17.34
C GLY A 98 1.94 -1.67 16.74
N ILE A 99 2.07 -2.51 15.71
CA ILE A 99 0.96 -3.24 15.12
C ILE A 99 0.92 -4.65 15.73
N CYS A 100 -0.20 -5.00 16.38
CA CYS A 100 -0.39 -6.34 16.96
C CYS A 100 -0.42 -7.38 15.84
N LYS A 101 0.46 -8.38 15.91
CA LYS A 101 0.60 -9.39 14.84
C LYS A 101 -0.57 -10.35 14.82
N GLU A 102 -1.17 -10.60 15.96
CA GLU A 102 -2.29 -11.50 16.16
C GLU A 102 -3.56 -10.92 15.51
N ASP A 103 -3.82 -9.63 15.75
CA ASP A 103 -5.00 -8.92 15.22
C ASP A 103 -4.88 -8.58 13.72
N TYR A 104 -3.65 -8.45 13.22
CA TYR A 104 -3.36 -8.00 11.85
C TYR A 104 -2.53 -9.03 11.04
N SER A 105 -2.72 -10.32 11.32
CA SER A 105 -2.10 -11.39 10.54
C SER A 105 -2.76 -11.54 9.17
N PHE A 106 -1.92 -11.63 8.13
CA PHE A 106 -2.40 -11.98 6.78
C PHE A 106 -2.40 -13.49 6.61
N HIS A 107 -3.58 -14.07 6.38
CA HIS A 107 -3.72 -15.45 5.94
C HIS A 107 -3.68 -15.49 4.41
N TYR A 108 -2.54 -15.85 3.84
CA TYR A 108 -2.46 -16.18 2.42
C TYR A 108 -3.06 -17.58 2.21
N ALA A 109 -3.99 -17.71 1.27
CA ALA A 109 -4.36 -19.02 0.75
C ALA A 109 -3.11 -19.68 0.17
N SER A 110 -2.81 -20.90 0.58
CA SER A 110 -1.67 -21.61 0.03
C SER A 110 -1.96 -22.04 -1.41
N VAL A 111 -0.90 -22.35 -2.16
CA VAL A 111 -1.03 -22.92 -3.51
C VAL A 111 -1.83 -24.21 -3.45
N THR A 112 -1.68 -25.00 -2.38
CA THR A 112 -2.43 -26.24 -2.15
C THR A 112 -3.91 -25.98 -1.93
N ASP A 113 -4.28 -24.98 -1.12
CA ASP A 113 -5.68 -24.61 -0.89
C ASP A 113 -6.35 -24.13 -2.18
N THR A 114 -5.58 -23.37 -2.97
CA THR A 114 -6.03 -22.88 -4.28
C THR A 114 -6.22 -24.05 -5.25
N ALA A 115 -5.26 -24.99 -5.31
CA ALA A 115 -5.34 -26.17 -6.17
C ALA A 115 -6.52 -27.08 -5.79
N GLN A 116 -6.75 -27.31 -4.49
CA GLN A 116 -7.91 -28.05 -4.01
C GLN A 116 -9.22 -27.38 -4.40
N SER A 117 -9.29 -26.06 -4.30
CA SER A 117 -10.46 -25.27 -4.72
C SER A 117 -10.73 -25.41 -6.22
N ILE A 118 -9.68 -25.39 -7.05
CA ILE A 118 -9.80 -25.58 -8.52
C ILE A 118 -10.26 -27.01 -8.85
N VAL A 119 -9.69 -28.03 -8.18
CA VAL A 119 -10.09 -29.44 -8.37
C VAL A 119 -11.56 -29.64 -7.97
N ALA A 120 -12.02 -28.99 -6.91
CA ALA A 120 -13.41 -29.05 -6.47
C ALA A 120 -14.40 -28.46 -7.48
N CYS A 121 -13.98 -27.53 -8.35
CA CYS A 121 -14.82 -26.98 -9.41
C CYS A 121 -15.07 -27.97 -10.58
N GLY A 122 -14.31 -29.06 -10.67
CA GLY A 122 -14.51 -30.13 -11.64
C GLY A 122 -13.93 -29.88 -13.05
N CYS A 123 -13.95 -30.91 -13.90
CA CYS A 123 -13.50 -30.83 -15.30
C CYS A 123 -14.42 -29.92 -16.12
N GLY A 124 -13.86 -28.88 -16.75
CA GLY A 124 -14.58 -27.91 -17.58
C GLY A 124 -14.70 -26.51 -16.98
N ALA A 125 -14.17 -26.28 -15.78
CA ALA A 125 -14.09 -24.95 -15.19
C ALA A 125 -13.13 -24.04 -15.97
N PHE A 126 -13.59 -22.84 -16.32
CA PHE A 126 -12.77 -21.80 -16.94
C PHE A 126 -12.06 -20.97 -15.86
N ASP A 127 -10.73 -20.90 -15.93
CA ASP A 127 -9.94 -19.99 -15.10
C ASP A 127 -9.76 -18.64 -15.83
N GLY A 128 -10.11 -17.56 -15.14
CA GLY A 128 -10.04 -16.20 -15.65
C GLY A 128 -9.14 -15.33 -14.78
N GLN A 129 -7.94 -15.00 -15.26
CA GLN A 129 -7.03 -14.13 -14.54
C GLN A 129 -7.32 -12.66 -14.83
N VAL A 130 -7.92 -11.98 -13.86
CA VAL A 130 -8.06 -10.51 -13.90
C VAL A 130 -6.89 -9.89 -13.14
N LYS A 131 -6.08 -9.10 -13.85
CA LYS A 131 -5.00 -8.30 -13.24
C LYS A 131 -5.49 -6.88 -12.98
N SER A 132 -5.77 -6.56 -11.72
CA SER A 132 -5.99 -5.17 -11.31
C SER A 132 -4.66 -4.40 -11.32
N LYS A 133 -4.62 -3.27 -12.04
CA LYS A 133 -3.42 -2.40 -12.13
C LYS A 133 -3.27 -1.43 -10.95
N SER A 134 -4.26 -1.33 -10.06
CA SER A 134 -4.32 -0.39 -8.95
C SER A 134 -4.12 -1.12 -7.61
N GLY A 135 -2.89 -1.14 -7.10
CA GLY A 135 -2.62 -1.46 -5.69
C GLY A 135 -2.92 -0.23 -4.82
N VAL A 136 -3.59 -0.43 -3.67
CA VAL A 136 -4.04 0.59 -2.69
C VAL A 136 -4.14 1.99 -3.29
N GLN A 137 -5.25 2.25 -3.97
CA GLN A 137 -5.59 3.52 -4.57
C GLN A 137 -6.97 3.98 -4.08
N ASP A 138 -6.95 5.23 -3.63
CA ASP A 138 -8.04 6.21 -3.58
C ASP A 138 -8.66 6.52 -2.20
N GLY A 139 -8.50 7.78 -1.84
CA GLY A 139 -9.19 8.52 -0.80
C GLY A 139 -9.71 9.80 -1.44
N THR A 140 -10.95 9.75 -1.92
CA THR A 140 -11.84 10.87 -2.28
C THR A 140 -11.51 11.73 -3.52
N ARG A 141 -12.40 11.68 -4.54
CA ARG A 141 -13.39 12.76 -4.83
C ARG A 141 -14.46 12.38 -5.88
N SER A 142 -15.66 12.92 -5.69
CA SER A 142 -16.86 12.93 -6.57
C SER A 142 -17.23 14.41 -6.88
N PRO A 143 -18.17 14.80 -7.78
CA PRO A 143 -18.57 14.32 -9.11
C PRO A 143 -18.56 15.44 -10.20
N ARG A 144 -18.85 15.02 -11.46
CA ARG A 144 -19.31 15.80 -12.65
C ARG A 144 -18.26 16.37 -13.62
N GLY A 145 -18.43 15.99 -14.88
CA GLY A 145 -17.88 16.63 -16.08
C GLY A 145 -18.06 15.74 -17.32
N HIS A 146 -19.14 15.96 -18.07
CA HIS A 146 -19.42 15.32 -19.36
C HIS A 146 -18.37 15.65 -20.44
N SER A 147 -17.95 14.64 -21.21
CA SER A 147 -18.06 14.56 -22.70
C SER A 147 -16.98 13.64 -23.29
N PRO A 148 -17.32 12.81 -24.31
CA PRO A 148 -16.41 11.83 -24.93
C PRO A 148 -15.65 12.42 -26.14
N PHE A 149 -14.96 11.55 -26.89
CA PHE A 149 -14.15 11.72 -28.12
C PHE A 149 -12.63 11.52 -27.85
N TRP A 150 -11.90 10.63 -28.51
CA TRP A 150 -11.91 10.27 -29.95
C TRP A 150 -11.46 8.83 -30.24
N HIS A 151 -11.72 8.43 -31.49
CA HIS A 151 -11.03 7.41 -32.28
C HIS A 151 -9.50 7.42 -32.14
#